data_AF-A0A7G5GR70-F1
#
_entry.id   AF-A0A7G5GR70-F1
#
_cell.length_a   1.000
_cell.length_b   1.000
_cell.length_c   1.000
_cell.angle_alpha   90.00
_cell.angle_beta   90.00
_cell.angle_gamma   90.00
#
_symmetry.space_group_name_H-M   'P 1'
#
loop_
_entity.id
_entity.type
_entity.pdbx_description
1 polymer ?
#
loop_
_entity_poly.entity_id
_entity_poly.type
_entity_poly.pdbx_seq_one_letter_code
_entity_poly.pdbx_strand_id
1 'polypeptide(L)'
;MVRPYLLLICVLLSSLAVTCVRDYPSADPNKAPVVQNPPSGGLPGQTQTSPQKRLYLDNDKIRLGIDLNAGGAITYLSEAGSSVNMVNNNDLGRQIQTSMYAGPYPYSVNGKDPVYQWRNLGWNPVQTGDYYNNPAQVVSYQQGQNTLYVKTIPLIWPLLNEPADCYYEHWIELKDNTIHVRCRLVVNRADTTQYEARTQEAPCVYLNGPYYRMITYGGMKPFTNDAVSEFTTQEMTNRFGSENWIALLNAEGRGVGIYKYNDVRFASAGFGVTRVGGEYDVPAGYINSQPHLVIDHNGQYEFEYTLVVGNLDDIRQFAYAQPRPPGGPTYKFVNDRQGWYFKRTRDKGYPIQNELNVRWYRDDPAVPSFRVMSPMSFWQAANVPKLYIQAAFQTKATRARLVWRKPDENDFMDMPGRYADFPIIGDGQFRTYEINTSQLSGWDGAITQIGLTSPPDQLQFETGSNLRLRSVTSTN
;
A
#
# COMPACT_ATOMS: atom_id res chain seq x y z
N MET A 1 52.19 43.80 17.20
CA MET A 1 52.32 42.44 17.76
C MET A 1 50.93 41.98 18.20
N VAL A 2 50.63 40.69 18.01
CA VAL A 2 49.37 39.96 18.26
C VAL A 2 48.42 39.85 17.06
N ARG A 3 48.02 38.60 16.84
CA ARG A 3 47.51 37.90 15.65
C ARG A 3 45.97 37.85 15.60
N PRO A 4 45.37 37.51 14.43
CA PRO A 4 43.94 37.35 14.25
C PRO A 4 43.49 35.92 14.61
N TYR A 5 42.60 35.77 15.58
CA TYR A 5 41.84 34.53 15.82
C TYR A 5 40.46 34.88 16.35
N LEU A 6 39.54 35.23 15.46
CA LEU A 6 38.12 35.37 15.79
C LEU A 6 37.24 35.27 14.53
N LEU A 7 37.50 34.27 13.69
CA LEU A 7 36.67 33.92 12.53
C LEU A 7 36.71 32.41 12.28
N LEU A 8 36.57 31.62 13.34
CA LEU A 8 36.52 30.15 13.25
C LEU A 8 35.56 29.51 14.26
N ILE A 9 34.47 30.21 14.62
CA ILE A 9 33.38 29.70 15.48
C ILE A 9 32.00 29.84 14.81
N CYS A 10 31.94 30.09 13.50
CA CYS A 10 30.67 30.14 12.75
C CYS A 10 30.57 29.11 11.61
N VAL A 11 31.48 28.13 11.51
CA VAL A 11 31.47 27.11 10.43
C VAL A 11 31.40 25.67 10.96
N LEU A 12 31.22 25.46 12.28
CA LEU A 12 31.16 24.12 12.89
C LEU A 12 29.85 23.81 13.63
N LEU A 13 28.77 24.57 13.36
CA LEU A 13 27.43 24.35 13.92
C LEU A 13 26.34 24.23 12.84
N SER A 14 26.71 23.87 11.61
CA SER A 14 25.77 23.56 10.51
C SER A 14 25.85 22.11 10.02
N SER A 15 26.61 21.24 10.70
CA SER A 15 26.81 19.82 10.34
C SER A 15 26.10 18.84 11.28
N LEU A 16 25.19 19.32 12.13
CA LEU A 16 24.22 18.49 12.85
C LEU A 16 22.82 18.77 12.34
N ALA A 17 22.63 18.61 11.02
CA ALA A 17 21.33 18.20 10.53
C ALA A 17 21.13 16.76 11.04
N VAL A 18 20.61 16.64 12.27
CA VAL A 18 19.89 15.45 12.66
C VAL A 18 18.72 15.42 11.70
N THR A 19 18.89 14.75 10.57
CA THR A 19 17.78 14.28 9.75
C THR A 19 17.00 13.40 10.71
N CYS A 20 15.97 13.96 11.34
CA CYS A 20 15.01 13.18 12.11
C CYS A 20 14.50 12.14 11.13
N VAL A 21 15.01 10.92 11.28
CA VAL A 21 14.49 9.71 10.67
C VAL A 21 13.04 9.64 11.17
N ARG A 22 12.09 10.09 10.36
CA ARG A 22 10.68 10.12 10.74
C ARG A 22 10.11 8.75 10.42
N ASP A 23 10.15 7.87 11.41
CA ASP A 23 9.32 6.68 11.40
C ASP A 23 7.86 7.13 11.36
N TYR A 24 7.11 6.68 10.35
CA TYR A 24 5.69 6.98 10.26
C TYR A 24 4.94 6.01 11.20
N PRO A 25 4.42 6.46 12.36
CA PRO A 25 3.87 5.53 13.33
C PRO A 25 2.56 4.95 12.80
N SER A 26 2.46 3.63 12.86
CA SER A 26 1.31 2.88 12.36
C SER A 26 0.21 2.79 13.43
N ALA A 27 -0.72 3.75 13.50
CA ALA A 27 -1.99 3.58 14.25
C ALA A 27 -3.20 3.41 13.34
N ASP A 28 -3.03 2.68 12.24
CA ASP A 28 -4.18 2.24 11.44
C ASP A 28 -5.01 1.26 12.30
N PRO A 29 -6.24 1.62 12.72
CA PRO A 29 -7.07 0.75 13.56
C PRO A 29 -7.48 -0.54 12.83
N ASN A 30 -7.31 -0.57 11.50
CA ASN A 30 -7.61 -1.72 10.65
C ASN A 30 -6.31 -2.33 10.08
N LYS A 31 -5.15 -2.03 10.69
CA LYS A 31 -3.93 -2.80 10.44
C LYS A 31 -4.28 -4.27 10.66
N ALA A 32 -3.74 -5.15 9.82
CA ALA A 32 -3.61 -6.56 10.21
C ALA A 32 -3.17 -6.60 11.69
N PRO A 33 -3.83 -7.38 12.56
CA PRO A 33 -3.37 -7.55 13.93
C PRO A 33 -1.87 -7.81 13.86
N VAL A 34 -1.09 -7.03 14.61
CA VAL A 34 0.35 -7.26 14.70
C VAL A 34 0.48 -8.67 15.29
N VAL A 35 0.70 -9.65 14.42
CA VAL A 35 1.30 -10.90 14.84
C VAL A 35 2.64 -10.41 15.38
N GLN A 36 2.82 -10.42 16.70
CA GLN A 36 4.14 -10.24 17.28
C GLN A 36 5.04 -11.14 16.46
N ASN A 37 5.99 -10.54 15.73
CA ASN A 37 6.89 -11.30 14.88
C ASN A 37 7.32 -12.51 15.71
N PRO A 38 7.11 -13.76 15.22
CA PRO A 38 7.78 -14.87 15.85
C PRO A 38 9.26 -14.46 15.98
N PRO A 39 9.92 -14.78 17.11
CA PRO A 39 11.28 -14.34 17.39
C PRO A 39 12.12 -14.45 16.12
N SER A 40 12.82 -13.37 15.76
CA SER A 40 13.71 -13.22 14.61
C SER A 40 14.31 -14.56 14.16
N GLY A 41 13.62 -15.21 13.25
CA GLY A 41 13.73 -16.66 13.07
C GLY A 41 12.51 -17.08 12.28
N GLY A 42 12.58 -16.86 10.97
CA GLY A 42 11.61 -17.37 10.01
C GLY A 42 11.29 -18.84 10.21
N LEU A 43 10.33 -19.31 9.43
CA LEU A 43 10.06 -20.74 9.31
C LEU A 43 11.39 -21.49 9.18
N PRO A 44 11.57 -22.65 9.84
CA PRO A 44 12.66 -23.54 9.45
C PRO A 44 12.58 -23.70 7.93
N GLY A 45 13.71 -23.53 7.24
CA GLY A 45 13.75 -23.50 5.77
C GLY A 45 12.90 -24.62 5.21
N GLN A 46 11.91 -24.26 4.39
CA GLN A 46 10.99 -25.24 3.84
C GLN A 46 11.63 -25.80 2.58
N THR A 47 11.94 -27.10 2.57
CA THR A 47 12.40 -27.76 1.35
C THR A 47 11.25 -27.73 0.35
N GLN A 48 11.34 -26.90 -0.69
CA GLN A 48 10.34 -26.85 -1.76
C GLN A 48 10.08 -28.27 -2.27
N THR A 49 8.83 -28.71 -2.18
CA THR A 49 8.43 -30.10 -2.45
C THR A 49 8.51 -30.45 -3.94
N SER A 50 8.55 -29.44 -4.81
CA SER A 50 8.65 -29.57 -6.26
C SER A 50 9.90 -28.85 -6.79
N PRO A 51 10.63 -29.44 -7.75
CA PRO A 51 11.71 -28.73 -8.44
C PRO A 51 11.21 -27.45 -9.06
N GLN A 52 12.01 -26.39 -9.01
CA GLN A 52 11.66 -25.10 -9.61
C GLN A 52 11.44 -25.23 -11.11
N LYS A 53 10.38 -24.59 -11.63
CA LYS A 53 10.05 -24.55 -13.05
C LYS A 53 10.03 -23.10 -13.52
N ARG A 54 11.23 -22.52 -13.62
CA ARG A 54 11.42 -21.11 -13.93
C ARG A 54 11.34 -20.80 -15.43
N LEU A 55 10.56 -19.78 -15.78
CA LEU A 55 10.59 -19.10 -17.07
C LEU A 55 11.39 -17.81 -16.92
N TYR A 56 12.35 -17.58 -17.82
CA TYR A 56 13.25 -16.43 -17.74
C TYR A 56 12.97 -15.39 -18.83
N LEU A 57 13.14 -14.13 -18.46
CA LEU A 57 13.38 -13.02 -19.36
C LEU A 57 14.77 -12.45 -19.04
N ASP A 58 15.52 -12.07 -20.06
CA ASP A 58 16.82 -11.44 -19.88
C ASP A 58 17.10 -10.39 -20.96
N ASN A 59 17.95 -9.44 -20.59
CA ASN A 59 18.56 -8.47 -21.49
C ASN A 59 20.00 -8.19 -21.04
N ASP A 60 20.64 -7.15 -21.58
CA ASP A 60 22.01 -6.77 -21.23
C ASP A 60 22.14 -6.12 -19.84
N LYS A 61 21.04 -5.91 -19.11
CA LYS A 61 20.99 -5.27 -17.77
C LYS A 61 20.58 -6.21 -16.65
N ILE A 62 19.55 -7.03 -16.84
CA ILE A 62 19.00 -7.89 -15.79
C ILE A 62 18.47 -9.22 -16.33
N ARG A 63 18.38 -10.20 -15.44
CA ARG A 63 17.70 -11.48 -15.66
C ARG A 63 16.60 -11.66 -14.62
N LEU A 64 15.39 -11.88 -15.11
CA LEU A 64 14.18 -12.10 -14.34
C LEU A 64 13.70 -13.54 -14.53
N GLY A 65 13.19 -14.19 -13.47
CA GLY A 65 12.53 -15.48 -13.58
C GLY A 65 11.28 -15.59 -12.71
N ILE A 66 10.18 -16.04 -13.33
CA ILE A 66 8.98 -16.48 -12.61
C ILE A 66 8.99 -18.00 -12.45
N ASP A 67 8.44 -18.53 -11.36
CA ASP A 67 8.35 -19.99 -11.16
C ASP A 67 6.92 -20.51 -11.26
N LEU A 68 6.69 -21.41 -12.23
CA LEU A 68 5.38 -22.04 -12.43
C LEU A 68 4.99 -23.00 -11.31
N ASN A 69 5.96 -23.44 -10.50
CA ASN A 69 5.75 -24.23 -9.29
C ASN A 69 5.73 -23.37 -8.02
N ALA A 70 5.58 -22.05 -8.15
CA ALA A 70 5.32 -21.11 -7.06
C ALA A 70 4.33 -20.03 -7.52
N GLY A 71 3.21 -20.45 -8.11
CA GLY A 71 2.13 -19.55 -8.53
C GLY A 71 2.54 -18.46 -9.53
N GLY A 72 3.63 -18.66 -10.28
CA GLY A 72 4.13 -17.69 -11.25
C GLY A 72 4.74 -16.43 -10.63
N ALA A 73 5.05 -16.43 -9.33
CA ALA A 73 5.71 -15.29 -8.71
C ALA A 73 7.16 -15.16 -9.20
N ILE A 74 7.71 -13.95 -9.04
CA ILE A 74 9.12 -13.69 -9.36
C ILE A 74 9.98 -14.31 -8.25
N THR A 75 10.67 -15.41 -8.58
CA THR A 75 11.57 -16.14 -7.68
C THR A 75 13.04 -15.95 -8.04
N TYR A 76 13.33 -15.34 -9.20
CA TYR A 76 14.68 -15.03 -9.63
C TYR A 76 14.79 -13.60 -10.14
N LEU A 77 15.75 -12.86 -9.61
CA LEU A 77 16.11 -11.55 -10.13
C LEU A 77 17.60 -11.34 -9.91
N SER A 78 18.34 -11.02 -10.98
CA SER A 78 19.76 -10.70 -10.89
C SER A 78 20.14 -9.60 -11.88
N GLU A 79 21.24 -8.93 -11.59
CA GLU A 79 21.92 -8.06 -12.55
C GLU A 79 22.62 -8.90 -13.62
N ALA A 80 22.70 -8.38 -14.84
CA ALA A 80 23.41 -9.02 -15.93
C ALA A 80 24.87 -9.29 -15.55
N GLY A 81 25.36 -10.48 -15.88
CA GLY A 81 26.70 -10.94 -15.50
C GLY A 81 26.83 -11.45 -14.05
N SER A 82 25.82 -11.28 -13.21
CA SER A 82 25.77 -11.87 -11.87
C SER A 82 24.99 -13.18 -11.87
N SER A 83 25.50 -14.18 -11.16
CA SER A 83 24.77 -15.42 -10.83
C SER A 83 24.02 -15.33 -9.50
N VAL A 84 24.14 -14.21 -8.78
CA VAL A 84 23.50 -14.01 -7.49
C VAL A 84 22.03 -13.68 -7.71
N ASN A 85 21.15 -14.60 -7.33
CA ASN A 85 19.73 -14.30 -7.19
C ASN A 85 19.53 -13.36 -5.99
N MET A 86 18.84 -12.24 -6.20
CA MET A 86 18.51 -11.29 -5.13
C MET A 86 17.32 -11.76 -4.29
N VAL A 87 16.41 -12.54 -4.88
CA VAL A 87 15.12 -12.92 -4.27
C VAL A 87 15.31 -13.97 -3.19
N ASN A 88 14.59 -13.85 -2.08
CA ASN A 88 14.56 -14.85 -1.03
C ASN A 88 13.44 -15.89 -1.28
N ASN A 89 13.84 -17.16 -1.30
CA ASN A 89 13.03 -18.36 -1.58
C ASN A 89 13.00 -19.36 -0.41
N ASN A 90 13.28 -18.93 0.82
CA ASN A 90 13.31 -19.79 2.02
C ASN A 90 11.99 -20.54 2.28
N ASP A 91 10.87 -19.93 1.93
CA ASP A 91 9.50 -20.45 2.09
C ASP A 91 8.58 -19.82 1.03
N LEU A 92 7.35 -20.32 0.90
CA LEU A 92 6.36 -19.79 -0.04
C LEU A 92 5.67 -18.52 0.46
N GLY A 93 6.13 -17.88 1.53
CA GLY A 93 5.61 -16.58 1.99
C GLY A 93 6.53 -15.42 1.61
N ARG A 94 7.70 -15.72 1.02
CA ARG A 94 8.71 -14.75 0.60
C ARG A 94 8.62 -14.56 -0.90
N GLN A 95 9.67 -14.26 -1.66
CA GLN A 95 9.56 -13.88 -3.09
C GLN A 95 9.09 -12.44 -3.33
N ILE A 96 9.05 -12.05 -4.60
CA ILE A 96 8.37 -10.84 -5.06
C ILE A 96 7.00 -11.25 -5.58
N GLN A 97 5.96 -10.92 -4.82
CA GLN A 97 4.63 -11.51 -5.01
C GLN A 97 3.48 -10.62 -4.52
N THR A 98 2.26 -11.07 -4.76
CA THR A 98 1.03 -10.42 -4.30
C THR A 98 0.39 -11.20 -3.15
N SER A 99 0.00 -10.49 -2.10
CA SER A 99 -0.71 -11.04 -0.94
C SER A 99 -1.81 -10.07 -0.52
N MET A 100 -3.03 -10.59 -0.38
CA MET A 100 -4.21 -9.77 -0.09
C MET A 100 -4.81 -10.15 1.26
N TYR A 101 -5.60 -9.25 1.84
CA TYR A 101 -6.08 -9.32 3.20
C TYR A 101 -7.52 -8.80 3.29
N ALA A 102 -8.42 -9.66 3.75
CA ALA A 102 -9.79 -9.32 4.10
C ALA A 102 -10.27 -10.16 5.29
N GLY A 103 -11.45 -9.84 5.81
CA GLY A 103 -12.07 -10.66 6.86
C GLY A 103 -12.72 -11.92 6.28
N PRO A 104 -13.25 -12.80 7.15
CA PRO A 104 -13.34 -12.70 8.61
C PRO A 104 -12.03 -13.02 9.36
N TYR A 105 -12.03 -12.82 10.70
CA TYR A 105 -10.94 -13.14 11.63
C TYR A 105 -11.46 -13.95 12.82
N PRO A 106 -11.02 -15.20 13.06
CA PRO A 106 -10.22 -16.01 12.13
C PRO A 106 -10.98 -16.34 10.84
N TYR A 107 -10.25 -16.80 9.81
CA TYR A 107 -10.84 -17.34 8.59
C TYR A 107 -10.70 -18.86 8.58
N SER A 108 -11.83 -19.54 8.78
CA SER A 108 -11.96 -21.00 8.71
C SER A 108 -12.95 -21.35 7.61
N VAL A 109 -12.59 -22.33 6.78
CA VAL A 109 -13.40 -22.77 5.64
C VAL A 109 -13.12 -24.25 5.36
N ASN A 110 -14.09 -24.97 4.80
CA ASN A 110 -13.94 -26.38 4.40
C ASN A 110 -13.39 -27.31 5.51
N GLY A 111 -13.76 -27.02 6.76
CA GLY A 111 -13.30 -27.80 7.93
C GLY A 111 -11.83 -27.57 8.32
N LYS A 112 -11.19 -26.55 7.76
CA LYS A 112 -9.80 -26.18 8.07
C LYS A 112 -9.78 -24.91 8.92
N ASP A 113 -8.95 -24.94 9.95
CA ASP A 113 -8.67 -23.79 10.82
C ASP A 113 -7.26 -23.25 10.56
N PRO A 114 -7.06 -21.93 10.72
CA PRO A 114 -5.75 -21.33 10.48
C PRO A 114 -4.75 -21.71 11.56
N VAL A 115 -3.48 -21.86 11.18
CA VAL A 115 -2.38 -22.06 12.13
C VAL A 115 -2.38 -20.97 13.20
N TYR A 116 -2.15 -21.37 14.46
CA TYR A 116 -2.31 -20.51 15.64
C TYR A 116 -1.60 -19.17 15.49
N GLN A 117 -0.37 -19.19 14.97
CA GLN A 117 0.50 -18.03 14.84
C GLN A 117 -0.14 -16.96 13.92
N TRP A 118 -0.83 -17.37 12.84
CA TRP A 118 -1.31 -16.48 11.77
C TRP A 118 -2.85 -16.48 11.67
N ARG A 119 -3.54 -16.97 12.71
CA ARG A 119 -5.02 -17.06 12.81
C ARG A 119 -5.76 -15.73 12.62
N ASN A 120 -5.07 -14.62 12.86
CA ASN A 120 -5.62 -13.28 12.81
C ASN A 120 -5.38 -12.57 11.46
N LEU A 121 -4.78 -13.24 10.47
CA LEU A 121 -4.62 -12.67 9.13
C LEU A 121 -5.91 -12.63 8.32
N GLY A 122 -6.89 -13.46 8.67
CA GLY A 122 -8.17 -13.59 8.00
C GLY A 122 -8.07 -14.23 6.62
N TRP A 123 -8.90 -13.78 5.68
CA TRP A 123 -8.81 -14.19 4.28
C TRP A 123 -7.53 -13.61 3.69
N ASN A 124 -6.51 -14.47 3.56
CA ASN A 124 -5.18 -14.08 3.10
C ASN A 124 -4.67 -14.95 1.93
N PRO A 125 -5.08 -14.65 0.69
CA PRO A 125 -4.55 -15.32 -0.49
C PRO A 125 -3.11 -14.86 -0.79
N VAL A 126 -2.18 -15.80 -0.82
CA VAL A 126 -0.77 -15.60 -1.15
C VAL A 126 -0.48 -16.26 -2.49
N GLN A 127 0.16 -15.49 -3.39
CA GLN A 127 0.35 -15.89 -4.79
C GLN A 127 1.17 -17.18 -4.93
N THR A 128 2.21 -17.37 -4.12
CA THR A 128 3.17 -18.47 -4.24
C THR A 128 2.70 -19.78 -3.62
N GLY A 129 1.92 -19.72 -2.54
CA GLY A 129 1.48 -20.92 -1.82
C GLY A 129 1.06 -20.65 -0.38
N ASP A 130 1.08 -21.70 0.43
CA ASP A 130 0.66 -21.66 1.83
C ASP A 130 1.79 -21.89 2.83
N TYR A 131 1.45 -21.73 4.13
CA TYR A 131 2.33 -22.00 5.26
C TYR A 131 2.89 -23.43 5.29
N TYR A 132 2.16 -24.38 4.71
CA TYR A 132 2.49 -25.80 4.72
C TYR A 132 3.33 -26.22 3.52
N ASN A 133 3.86 -25.25 2.77
CA ASN A 133 4.72 -25.45 1.61
C ASN A 133 4.02 -26.15 0.44
N ASN A 134 2.71 -25.94 0.29
CA ASN A 134 1.99 -26.31 -0.92
C ASN A 134 2.07 -25.14 -1.92
N PRO A 135 2.55 -25.36 -3.14
CA PRO A 135 2.61 -24.32 -4.14
C PRO A 135 1.22 -24.00 -4.70
N ALA A 136 0.98 -22.71 -4.94
CA ALA A 136 -0.21 -22.24 -5.63
C ALA A 136 -0.22 -22.69 -7.09
N GLN A 137 -1.42 -22.92 -7.61
CA GLN A 137 -1.62 -23.45 -8.96
C GLN A 137 -1.56 -22.33 -10.01
N VAL A 138 -0.68 -22.49 -11.00
CA VAL A 138 -0.77 -21.73 -12.26
C VAL A 138 -1.87 -22.32 -13.14
N VAL A 139 -2.83 -21.48 -13.54
CA VAL A 139 -3.95 -21.82 -14.43
C VAL A 139 -3.55 -21.68 -15.89
N SER A 140 -2.87 -20.59 -16.23
CA SER A 140 -2.36 -20.33 -17.57
C SER A 140 -1.16 -19.40 -17.50
N TYR A 141 -0.30 -19.48 -18.52
CA TYR A 141 0.82 -18.57 -18.67
C TYR A 141 1.13 -18.39 -20.16
N GLN A 142 1.77 -17.29 -20.49
CA GLN A 142 2.30 -17.01 -21.82
C GLN A 142 3.67 -16.34 -21.68
N GLN A 143 4.58 -16.64 -22.60
CA GLN A 143 5.90 -16.03 -22.65
C GLN A 143 6.11 -15.44 -24.05
N GLY A 144 6.41 -14.14 -24.09
CA GLY A 144 6.90 -13.44 -25.27
C GLY A 144 8.41 -13.25 -25.22
N GLN A 145 8.93 -12.35 -26.06
CA GLN A 145 10.37 -12.06 -26.11
C GLN A 145 10.84 -11.32 -24.84
N ASN A 146 10.09 -10.32 -24.39
CA ASN A 146 10.39 -9.50 -23.22
C ASN A 146 9.20 -9.39 -22.26
N THR A 147 8.20 -10.26 -22.42
CA THR A 147 6.97 -10.25 -21.63
C THR A 147 6.63 -11.63 -21.10
N LEU A 148 6.00 -11.67 -19.92
CA LEU A 148 5.39 -12.83 -19.32
C LEU A 148 3.97 -12.49 -18.89
N TYR A 149 3.05 -13.43 -19.07
CA TYR A 149 1.74 -13.40 -18.44
C TYR A 149 1.58 -14.65 -17.60
N VAL A 150 1.00 -14.52 -16.41
CA VAL A 150 0.61 -15.66 -15.59
C VAL A 150 -0.71 -15.41 -14.88
N LYS A 151 -1.54 -16.45 -14.82
CA LYS A 151 -2.78 -16.50 -14.05
C LYS A 151 -2.69 -17.61 -13.02
N THR A 152 -3.03 -17.29 -11.79
CA THR A 152 -2.81 -18.15 -10.63
C THR A 152 -4.05 -18.20 -9.75
N ILE A 153 -4.32 -19.38 -9.19
CA ILE A 153 -5.21 -19.54 -8.03
C ILE A 153 -4.31 -19.55 -6.79
N PRO A 154 -4.27 -18.45 -6.02
CA PRO A 154 -3.46 -18.38 -4.80
C PRO A 154 -4.00 -19.33 -3.72
N LEU A 155 -3.18 -19.63 -2.72
CA LEU A 155 -3.62 -20.37 -1.54
C LEU A 155 -3.85 -19.44 -0.36
N ILE A 156 -4.78 -19.81 0.52
CA ILE A 156 -4.99 -19.13 1.79
C ILE A 156 -3.85 -19.49 2.72
N TRP A 157 -2.98 -18.52 3.00
CA TRP A 157 -1.71 -18.78 3.67
C TRP A 157 -1.80 -19.65 4.94
N PRO A 158 -2.63 -19.30 5.95
CA PRO A 158 -2.57 -20.02 7.21
C PRO A 158 -3.33 -21.35 7.18
N LEU A 159 -3.91 -21.76 6.05
CA LEU A 159 -4.68 -22.99 5.90
C LEU A 159 -3.90 -24.03 5.08
N LEU A 160 -4.12 -25.31 5.40
CA LEU A 160 -3.49 -26.42 4.70
C LEU A 160 -4.10 -26.61 3.31
N ASN A 161 -3.34 -26.27 2.28
CA ASN A 161 -3.63 -26.46 0.86
C ASN A 161 -5.07 -26.04 0.51
N GLU A 162 -5.44 -24.83 0.92
CA GLU A 162 -6.77 -24.27 0.69
C GLU A 162 -6.69 -23.22 -0.42
N PRO A 163 -7.21 -23.50 -1.63
CA PRO A 163 -7.30 -22.49 -2.68
C PRO A 163 -8.17 -21.32 -2.23
N ALA A 164 -7.74 -20.11 -2.55
CA ALA A 164 -8.57 -18.94 -2.34
C ALA A 164 -9.63 -18.83 -3.44
N ASP A 165 -10.78 -18.27 -3.08
CA ASP A 165 -11.86 -17.92 -4.02
C ASP A 165 -11.52 -16.69 -4.88
N CYS A 166 -10.34 -16.67 -5.51
CA CYS A 166 -9.92 -15.58 -6.39
C CYS A 166 -8.89 -16.02 -7.43
N TYR A 167 -8.65 -15.17 -8.40
CA TYR A 167 -7.54 -15.29 -9.34
C TYR A 167 -6.63 -14.07 -9.24
N TYR A 168 -5.33 -14.31 -9.30
CA TYR A 168 -4.35 -13.30 -9.65
C TYR A 168 -3.95 -13.44 -11.11
N GLU A 169 -3.85 -12.32 -11.80
CA GLU A 169 -3.24 -12.20 -13.12
C GLU A 169 -2.13 -11.17 -13.07
N HIS A 170 -0.97 -11.52 -13.62
CA HIS A 170 0.19 -10.64 -13.72
C HIS A 170 0.66 -10.58 -15.16
N TRP A 171 0.76 -9.36 -15.71
CA TRP A 171 1.44 -9.07 -16.97
C TRP A 171 2.74 -8.36 -16.65
N ILE A 172 3.85 -9.01 -16.99
CA ILE A 172 5.20 -8.61 -16.64
C ILE A 172 5.92 -8.22 -17.93
N GLU A 173 6.49 -7.02 -17.95
CA GLU A 173 7.30 -6.52 -19.07
C GLU A 173 8.70 -6.16 -18.57
N LEU A 174 9.71 -6.75 -19.20
CA LEU A 174 11.12 -6.45 -18.98
C LEU A 174 11.58 -5.39 -19.98
N LYS A 175 12.10 -4.26 -19.48
CA LYS A 175 12.71 -3.21 -20.29
C LYS A 175 13.85 -2.54 -19.55
N ASP A 176 15.02 -2.46 -20.19
CA ASP A 176 16.25 -1.94 -19.56
C ASP A 176 16.49 -2.60 -18.19
N ASN A 177 16.75 -1.83 -17.13
CA ASN A 177 16.87 -2.32 -15.75
C ASN A 177 15.53 -2.32 -14.98
N THR A 178 14.40 -2.29 -15.68
CA THR A 178 13.07 -2.15 -15.08
C THR A 178 12.15 -3.31 -15.44
N ILE A 179 11.26 -3.63 -14.50
CA ILE A 179 10.22 -4.66 -14.67
C ILE A 179 8.89 -4.00 -14.33
N HIS A 180 8.10 -3.71 -15.36
CA HIS A 180 6.76 -3.19 -15.18
C HIS A 180 5.79 -4.36 -15.02
N VAL A 181 4.97 -4.32 -13.97
CA VAL A 181 3.99 -5.37 -13.67
C VAL A 181 2.62 -4.76 -13.54
N ARG A 182 1.71 -5.16 -14.41
CA ARG A 182 0.27 -4.93 -14.25
C ARG A 182 -0.34 -6.14 -13.55
N CYS A 183 -1.20 -5.89 -12.58
CA CYS A 183 -1.85 -6.91 -11.78
C CYS A 183 -3.36 -6.77 -11.91
N ARG A 184 -4.06 -7.89 -11.93
CA ARG A 184 -5.51 -7.96 -11.73
C ARG A 184 -5.84 -9.03 -10.69
N LEU A 185 -6.64 -8.65 -9.71
CA LEU A 185 -7.30 -9.55 -8.77
C LEU A 185 -8.78 -9.66 -9.14
N VAL A 186 -9.29 -10.89 -9.27
CA VAL A 186 -10.71 -11.19 -9.45
C VAL A 186 -11.19 -12.05 -8.30
N VAL A 187 -12.07 -11.52 -7.46
CA VAL A 187 -12.60 -12.21 -6.27
C VAL A 187 -13.95 -12.85 -6.61
N ASN A 188 -14.16 -14.08 -6.14
CA ASN A 188 -15.39 -14.86 -6.35
C ASN A 188 -15.82 -15.60 -5.07
N ARG A 189 -15.79 -14.93 -3.92
CA ARG A 189 -16.17 -15.49 -2.62
C ARG A 189 -17.67 -15.75 -2.53
N ALA A 190 -18.02 -16.89 -1.94
CA ALA A 190 -19.40 -17.24 -1.63
C ALA A 190 -19.97 -16.39 -0.46
N ASP A 191 -19.13 -16.06 0.51
CA ASP A 191 -19.46 -15.15 1.60
C ASP A 191 -19.56 -13.70 1.09
N THR A 192 -20.76 -13.13 1.18
CA THR A 192 -21.11 -11.80 0.66
C THR A 192 -20.96 -10.68 1.69
N THR A 193 -20.44 -10.98 2.88
CA THR A 193 -20.19 -9.98 3.91
C THR A 193 -19.15 -8.97 3.43
N GLN A 194 -19.47 -7.68 3.45
CA GLN A 194 -18.47 -6.65 3.24
C GLN A 194 -17.68 -6.43 4.53
N TYR A 195 -16.39 -6.79 4.49
CA TYR A 195 -15.45 -6.58 5.59
C TYR A 195 -14.79 -5.22 5.53
N GLU A 196 -14.18 -4.81 6.64
CA GLU A 196 -13.41 -3.58 6.71
C GLU A 196 -12.22 -3.60 5.75
N ALA A 197 -11.84 -2.41 5.28
CA ALA A 197 -10.67 -2.24 4.44
C ALA A 197 -9.38 -2.55 5.18
N ARG A 198 -8.38 -3.10 4.48
CA ARG A 198 -7.05 -3.37 5.04
C ARG A 198 -5.92 -2.93 4.13
N THR A 199 -4.75 -2.72 4.73
CA THR A 199 -3.47 -2.63 4.02
C THR A 199 -3.15 -3.95 3.34
N GLN A 200 -2.80 -3.89 2.07
CA GLN A 200 -2.48 -5.04 1.23
C GLN A 200 -0.95 -5.20 1.03
N GLU A 201 -0.49 -6.30 0.42
CA GLU A 201 0.85 -6.36 -0.18
C GLU A 201 0.73 -6.41 -1.70
N ALA A 202 0.90 -5.24 -2.33
CA ALA A 202 0.59 -5.05 -3.75
C ALA A 202 1.70 -4.26 -4.47
N PRO A 203 2.94 -4.80 -4.55
CA PRO A 203 3.38 -6.14 -4.13
C PRO A 203 4.15 -6.13 -2.79
N CYS A 204 4.54 -7.30 -2.28
CA CYS A 204 5.70 -7.46 -1.39
C CYS A 204 6.95 -7.87 -2.18
N VAL A 205 8.12 -7.45 -1.67
CA VAL A 205 9.45 -7.77 -2.22
C VAL A 205 10.34 -8.25 -1.07
N TYR A 206 10.66 -9.55 -1.08
CA TYR A 206 11.64 -10.14 -0.19
C TYR A 206 12.96 -10.39 -0.92
N LEU A 207 14.04 -9.78 -0.43
CA LEU A 207 15.38 -10.01 -0.92
C LEU A 207 16.24 -10.69 0.15
N ASN A 208 17.34 -11.33 -0.27
CA ASN A 208 18.27 -12.03 0.60
C ASN A 208 18.88 -11.12 1.67
N GLY A 209 19.33 -11.68 2.78
CA GLY A 209 19.77 -10.90 3.95
C GLY A 209 20.84 -9.81 3.73
N PRO A 210 21.75 -9.89 2.73
CA PRO A 210 22.64 -8.78 2.34
C PRO A 210 21.93 -7.51 1.86
N TYR A 211 20.67 -7.59 1.45
CA TYR A 211 19.84 -6.43 1.10
C TYR A 211 19.05 -5.99 2.34
N TYR A 212 19.57 -5.02 3.08
CA TYR A 212 19.03 -4.63 4.40
C TYR A 212 18.83 -3.11 4.55
N ARG A 213 19.29 -2.31 3.58
CA ARG A 213 19.19 -0.85 3.62
C ARG A 213 17.89 -0.44 2.93
N MET A 214 16.90 -0.01 3.71
CA MET A 214 15.61 0.43 3.20
C MET A 214 15.64 1.94 3.03
N ILE A 215 15.34 2.45 1.85
CA ILE A 215 15.52 3.88 1.52
C ILE A 215 14.28 4.42 0.83
N THR A 216 13.82 5.59 1.25
CA THR A 216 12.77 6.36 0.52
C THR A 216 12.92 7.85 0.80
N TYR A 217 12.34 8.69 -0.05
CA TYR A 217 12.11 10.09 0.29
C TYR A 217 10.75 10.25 0.99
N GLY A 218 10.79 10.52 2.30
CA GLY A 218 9.60 10.80 3.12
C GLY A 218 9.40 12.28 3.47
N GLY A 219 10.16 13.18 2.84
CA GLY A 219 10.11 14.61 3.13
C GLY A 219 8.90 15.32 2.53
N MET A 220 8.73 16.60 2.88
CA MET A 220 7.57 17.42 2.49
C MET A 220 7.77 18.24 1.21
N LYS A 221 8.90 18.05 0.52
CA LYS A 221 9.25 18.68 -0.75
C LYS A 221 9.59 17.60 -1.78
N PRO A 222 8.63 16.72 -2.12
CA PRO A 222 8.91 15.64 -3.05
C PRO A 222 9.37 16.19 -4.39
N PHE A 223 10.24 15.44 -5.06
CA PHE A 223 10.76 15.75 -6.39
C PHE A 223 11.66 16.99 -6.46
N THR A 224 12.31 17.39 -5.35
CA THR A 224 13.30 18.48 -5.31
C THR A 224 14.74 18.01 -5.10
N ASN A 225 14.99 16.70 -5.25
CA ASN A 225 16.24 16.01 -4.99
C ASN A 225 16.80 16.19 -3.56
N ASP A 226 15.92 16.47 -2.61
CA ASP A 226 16.28 16.65 -1.20
C ASP A 226 16.70 15.31 -0.56
N ALA A 227 17.31 15.34 0.61
CA ALA A 227 17.91 14.16 1.24
C ALA A 227 16.89 13.04 1.50
N VAL A 228 17.27 11.80 1.19
CA VAL A 228 16.47 10.60 1.48
C VAL A 228 16.63 10.17 2.93
N SER A 229 15.72 9.33 3.42
CA SER A 229 15.85 8.64 4.69
C SER A 229 16.24 7.18 4.46
N GLU A 230 17.18 6.68 5.28
CA GLU A 230 17.61 5.29 5.28
C GLU A 230 17.25 4.63 6.61
N PHE A 231 16.81 3.37 6.53
CA PHE A 231 16.38 2.55 7.64
C PHE A 231 17.01 1.16 7.55
N THR A 232 17.30 0.55 8.70
CA THR A 232 17.85 -0.81 8.79
C THR A 232 17.16 -1.65 9.87
N THR A 233 15.98 -1.21 10.33
CA THR A 233 15.27 -1.82 11.45
C THR A 233 14.64 -3.15 11.03
N GLN A 234 14.61 -4.11 11.96
CA GLN A 234 13.94 -5.40 11.74
C GLN A 234 12.43 -5.32 11.95
N GLU A 235 11.96 -4.31 12.68
CA GLU A 235 10.54 -4.09 12.94
C GLU A 235 9.78 -3.77 11.64
N MET A 236 8.55 -4.29 11.56
CA MET A 236 7.62 -3.93 10.49
C MET A 236 7.13 -2.50 10.69
N THR A 237 7.63 -1.59 9.86
CA THR A 237 7.37 -0.15 9.99
C THR A 237 6.75 0.39 8.72
N ASN A 238 5.69 1.18 8.86
CA ASN A 238 5.11 1.92 7.74
C ASN A 238 6.08 3.03 7.31
N ARG A 239 6.23 3.20 6.01
CA ARG A 239 7.11 4.18 5.39
C ARG A 239 6.28 5.09 4.50
N PHE A 240 6.37 6.38 4.74
CA PHE A 240 5.75 7.39 3.88
C PHE A 240 6.74 7.75 2.78
N GLY A 241 6.42 7.42 1.53
CA GLY A 241 7.26 7.69 0.36
C GLY A 241 6.63 8.75 -0.53
N SER A 242 6.87 10.03 -0.26
CA SER A 242 6.21 11.15 -0.96
C SER A 242 6.65 11.32 -2.42
N GLU A 243 7.72 10.62 -2.84
CA GLU A 243 8.15 10.51 -4.24
C GLU A 243 7.65 9.22 -4.94
N ASN A 244 6.75 8.47 -4.31
CA ASN A 244 6.14 7.25 -4.88
C ASN A 244 7.07 6.03 -5.08
N TRP A 245 8.16 5.95 -4.31
CA TRP A 245 9.08 4.82 -4.36
C TRP A 245 9.65 4.45 -2.99
N ILE A 246 10.09 3.20 -2.85
CA ILE A 246 10.93 2.70 -1.74
C ILE A 246 11.95 1.71 -2.30
N ALA A 247 13.16 1.68 -1.75
CA ALA A 247 14.27 0.83 -2.19
C ALA A 247 14.76 -0.09 -1.08
N LEU A 248 15.29 -1.26 -1.47
CA LEU A 248 15.94 -2.23 -0.61
C LEU A 248 17.31 -2.57 -1.22
N LEU A 249 18.37 -2.08 -0.59
CA LEU A 249 19.74 -2.09 -1.12
C LEU A 249 20.71 -2.87 -0.22
N ASN A 250 21.80 -3.35 -0.81
CA ASN A 250 22.92 -3.95 -0.12
C ASN A 250 23.98 -2.92 0.33
N ALA A 251 25.07 -3.40 0.92
CA ALA A 251 26.16 -2.57 1.42
C ALA A 251 26.82 -1.72 0.31
N GLU A 252 26.89 -2.26 -0.91
CA GLU A 252 27.42 -1.60 -2.11
C GLU A 252 26.44 -0.58 -2.71
N GLY A 253 25.24 -0.46 -2.14
CA GLY A 253 24.19 0.46 -2.61
C GLY A 253 23.46 -0.02 -3.85
N ARG A 254 23.45 -1.33 -4.11
CA ARG A 254 22.75 -2.00 -5.23
C ARG A 254 21.58 -2.82 -4.72
N GLY A 255 20.51 -2.94 -5.49
CA GLY A 255 19.34 -3.73 -5.11
C GLY A 255 18.13 -3.40 -5.97
N VAL A 256 16.95 -3.35 -5.33
CA VAL A 256 15.67 -3.19 -6.02
C VAL A 256 14.84 -2.07 -5.40
N GLY A 257 14.30 -1.20 -6.23
CA GLY A 257 13.26 -0.23 -5.88
C GLY A 257 11.88 -0.68 -6.34
N ILE A 258 10.86 -0.44 -5.51
CA ILE A 258 9.46 -0.44 -5.93
C ILE A 258 9.07 1.01 -6.25
N TYR A 259 8.60 1.26 -7.46
CA TYR A 259 7.88 2.48 -7.84
C TYR A 259 6.40 2.14 -8.10
N LYS A 260 5.50 2.98 -7.59
CA LYS A 260 4.06 2.85 -7.87
C LYS A 260 3.40 4.22 -7.94
N TYR A 261 2.88 4.56 -9.12
CA TYR A 261 2.30 5.87 -9.38
C TYR A 261 1.25 6.26 -8.35
N ASN A 262 1.40 7.47 -7.79
CA ASN A 262 0.50 8.08 -6.80
C ASN A 262 0.30 7.26 -5.50
N ASP A 263 1.13 6.26 -5.23
CA ASP A 263 1.13 5.57 -3.93
C ASP A 263 2.20 6.17 -3.02
N VAL A 264 1.84 6.45 -1.79
CA VAL A 264 2.74 7.05 -0.78
C VAL A 264 2.88 6.16 0.46
N ARG A 265 2.17 5.02 0.50
CA ARG A 265 2.14 4.12 1.64
C ARG A 265 2.92 2.85 1.32
N PHE A 266 4.09 2.73 1.95
CA PHE A 266 4.96 1.57 1.88
C PHE A 266 5.16 0.98 3.28
N ALA A 267 5.77 -0.19 3.39
CA ALA A 267 6.41 -0.64 4.62
C ALA A 267 7.75 -1.30 4.34
N SER A 268 8.52 -1.46 5.41
CA SER A 268 9.82 -2.14 5.39
C SER A 268 10.01 -2.97 6.65
N ALA A 269 10.77 -4.06 6.56
CA ALA A 269 11.15 -4.89 7.68
C ALA A 269 12.43 -5.68 7.38
N GLY A 270 13.07 -6.20 8.43
CA GLY A 270 14.18 -7.15 8.32
C GLY A 270 13.86 -8.42 9.09
N PHE A 271 14.26 -9.57 8.55
CA PHE A 271 14.00 -10.89 9.12
C PHE A 271 15.32 -11.61 9.38
N GLY A 272 15.37 -12.40 10.46
CA GLY A 272 16.56 -13.16 10.84
C GLY A 272 17.78 -12.29 11.19
N VAL A 273 18.97 -12.86 11.03
CA VAL A 273 20.24 -12.12 11.20
C VAL A 273 20.50 -11.28 9.95
N THR A 274 20.34 -9.97 10.05
CA THR A 274 20.55 -9.05 8.91
C THR A 274 21.96 -9.16 8.32
N ARG A 275 22.12 -8.78 7.04
CA ARG A 275 23.38 -8.64 6.29
C ARG A 275 24.03 -9.94 5.79
N VAL A 276 23.54 -11.09 6.22
CA VAL A 276 24.04 -12.42 5.83
C VAL A 276 22.91 -13.29 5.32
N GLY A 277 23.22 -14.39 4.63
CA GLY A 277 22.21 -15.34 4.13
C GLY A 277 21.93 -15.20 2.63
N GLY A 278 21.76 -16.33 1.97
CA GLY A 278 21.44 -16.44 0.55
C GLY A 278 19.96 -16.72 0.30
N GLU A 279 19.71 -17.21 -0.91
CA GLU A 279 18.37 -17.45 -1.48
C GLU A 279 17.45 -18.28 -0.57
N TYR A 280 17.96 -19.29 0.12
CA TYR A 280 17.14 -20.21 0.91
C TYR A 280 17.36 -20.06 2.42
N ASP A 281 17.99 -18.97 2.85
CA ASP A 281 18.21 -18.72 4.27
C ASP A 281 17.09 -17.86 4.87
N VAL A 282 16.91 -18.02 6.19
CA VAL A 282 15.95 -17.25 6.98
C VAL A 282 16.14 -15.72 6.89
N PRO A 283 17.38 -15.17 6.88
CA PRO A 283 17.60 -13.75 6.75
C PRO A 283 17.07 -13.14 5.45
N ALA A 284 16.28 -12.07 5.58
CA ALA A 284 15.74 -11.35 4.44
C ALA A 284 15.52 -9.87 4.75
N GLY A 285 15.65 -9.02 3.73
CA GLY A 285 15.10 -7.68 3.73
C GLY A 285 13.73 -7.67 3.07
N TYR A 286 12.86 -6.77 3.50
CA TYR A 286 11.51 -6.65 2.99
C TYR A 286 11.13 -5.19 2.77
N ILE A 287 10.48 -4.95 1.62
CA ILE A 287 9.72 -3.74 1.33
C ILE A 287 8.41 -4.14 0.65
N ASN A 288 7.36 -3.33 0.81
CA ASN A 288 6.11 -3.51 0.07
C ASN A 288 5.42 -2.18 -0.21
N SER A 289 4.49 -2.20 -1.18
CA SER A 289 3.45 -1.18 -1.33
C SER A 289 2.19 -1.65 -0.61
N GLN A 290 1.57 -0.75 0.17
CA GLN A 290 0.45 -1.07 1.07
C GLN A 290 -0.81 -0.26 0.78
N PRO A 291 -1.44 -0.39 -0.40
CA PRO A 291 -2.71 0.27 -0.63
C PRO A 291 -3.73 -0.24 0.40
N HIS A 292 -4.65 0.64 0.80
CA HIS A 292 -5.70 0.31 1.74
C HIS A 292 -6.99 0.07 0.96
N LEU A 293 -7.46 -1.18 0.91
CA LEU A 293 -8.56 -1.57 0.02
C LEU A 293 -9.70 -2.26 0.78
N VAL A 294 -10.95 -1.93 0.39
CA VAL A 294 -12.14 -2.76 0.65
C VAL A 294 -12.18 -3.86 -0.41
N ILE A 295 -12.06 -5.11 0.01
CA ILE A 295 -12.18 -6.28 -0.89
C ILE A 295 -13.61 -6.82 -0.80
N ASP A 296 -14.39 -6.63 -1.85
CA ASP A 296 -15.73 -7.18 -2.01
C ASP A 296 -15.66 -8.65 -2.46
N HIS A 297 -16.69 -9.40 -2.13
CA HIS A 297 -16.79 -10.82 -2.44
C HIS A 297 -16.73 -11.13 -3.96
N ASN A 298 -17.12 -10.18 -4.81
CA ASN A 298 -17.19 -10.28 -6.26
C ASN A 298 -16.35 -9.19 -6.98
N GLY A 299 -15.43 -8.55 -6.24
CA GLY A 299 -14.70 -7.38 -6.71
C GLY A 299 -13.63 -7.70 -7.76
N GLN A 300 -13.35 -6.71 -8.60
CA GLN A 300 -12.21 -6.72 -9.53
C GLN A 300 -11.32 -5.53 -9.23
N TYR A 301 -10.03 -5.78 -9.07
CA TYR A 301 -9.04 -4.79 -8.67
C TYR A 301 -7.85 -4.83 -9.60
N GLU A 302 -7.47 -3.68 -10.12
CA GLU A 302 -6.26 -3.52 -10.92
C GLU A 302 -5.28 -2.58 -10.22
N PHE A 303 -4.01 -2.93 -10.29
CA PHE A 303 -2.92 -2.07 -9.85
C PHE A 303 -1.68 -2.41 -10.66
N GLU A 304 -0.73 -1.49 -10.70
CA GLU A 304 0.54 -1.68 -11.38
C GLU A 304 1.68 -1.19 -10.49
N TYR A 305 2.86 -1.74 -10.72
CA TYR A 305 4.10 -1.29 -10.09
C TYR A 305 5.25 -1.50 -11.05
N THR A 306 6.38 -0.83 -10.78
CA THR A 306 7.63 -1.08 -11.48
C THR A 306 8.71 -1.42 -10.48
N LEU A 307 9.42 -2.51 -10.73
CA LEU A 307 10.67 -2.81 -10.05
C LEU A 307 11.81 -2.16 -10.83
N VAL A 308 12.72 -1.48 -10.13
CA VAL A 308 13.91 -0.87 -10.73
C VAL A 308 15.13 -1.49 -10.08
N VAL A 309 15.96 -2.19 -10.87
CA VAL A 309 17.17 -2.84 -10.39
C VAL A 309 18.36 -1.91 -10.61
N GLY A 310 19.18 -1.70 -9.59
CA GLY A 310 20.36 -0.85 -9.70
C GLY A 310 20.70 -0.18 -8.39
N ASN A 311 21.30 0.99 -8.46
CA ASN A 311 21.61 1.80 -7.30
C ASN A 311 20.49 2.79 -6.94
N LEU A 312 20.69 3.56 -5.87
CA LEU A 312 19.73 4.58 -5.43
C LEU A 312 19.45 5.64 -6.50
N ASP A 313 20.48 6.06 -7.25
CA ASP A 313 20.32 7.07 -8.29
C ASP A 313 19.46 6.53 -9.44
N ASP A 314 19.67 5.28 -9.88
CA ASP A 314 18.86 4.63 -10.91
C ASP A 314 17.37 4.61 -10.52
N ILE A 315 17.08 4.20 -9.28
CA ILE A 315 15.72 4.09 -8.73
C ILE A 315 15.06 5.47 -8.64
N ARG A 316 15.76 6.46 -8.08
CA ARG A 316 15.22 7.80 -7.90
C ARG A 316 15.05 8.52 -9.24
N GLN A 317 16.00 8.38 -10.16
CA GLN A 317 15.90 8.93 -11.51
C GLN A 317 14.71 8.34 -12.26
N PHE A 318 14.46 7.03 -12.15
CA PHE A 318 13.27 6.42 -12.72
C PHE A 318 12.00 7.10 -12.21
N ALA A 319 11.86 7.27 -10.89
CA ALA A 319 10.70 7.96 -10.30
C ALA A 319 10.59 9.43 -10.75
N TYR A 320 11.73 10.11 -10.95
CA TYR A 320 11.77 11.51 -11.39
C TYR A 320 11.34 11.68 -12.86
N ALA A 321 11.57 10.66 -13.68
CA ALA A 321 11.17 10.62 -15.08
C ALA A 321 9.67 10.32 -15.29
N GLN A 322 8.97 9.83 -14.26
CA GLN A 322 7.54 9.55 -14.37
C GLN A 322 6.68 10.82 -14.29
N PRO A 323 5.46 10.80 -14.86
CA PRO A 323 4.48 11.86 -14.68
C PRO A 323 4.28 12.18 -13.19
N ARG A 324 4.17 13.47 -12.87
CA ARG A 324 3.87 13.89 -11.49
C ARG A 324 2.43 13.52 -11.13
N PRO A 325 2.17 13.00 -9.93
CA PRO A 325 0.81 12.81 -9.44
C PRO A 325 0.01 14.12 -9.45
N PRO A 326 -1.32 14.06 -9.48
CA PRO A 326 -2.16 15.25 -9.40
C PRO A 326 -1.86 16.07 -8.14
N GLY A 327 -1.77 17.39 -8.27
CA GLY A 327 -1.51 18.30 -7.15
C GLY A 327 -2.66 18.43 -6.14
N GLY A 328 -3.77 17.74 -6.38
CA GLY A 328 -4.98 17.72 -5.54
C GLY A 328 -5.87 16.53 -5.87
N PRO A 329 -6.98 16.33 -5.14
CA PRO A 329 -7.93 15.26 -5.41
C PRO A 329 -8.51 15.33 -6.84
N THR A 330 -8.68 14.17 -7.47
CA THR A 330 -9.27 14.01 -8.83
C THR A 330 -10.25 12.84 -8.91
N TYR A 331 -10.84 12.43 -7.79
CA TYR A 331 -11.62 11.21 -7.68
C TYR A 331 -12.97 11.31 -8.41
N LYS A 332 -13.26 10.33 -9.27
CA LYS A 332 -14.53 10.21 -10.03
C LYS A 332 -14.97 8.75 -10.03
N PHE A 333 -16.01 8.42 -9.27
CA PHE A 333 -16.41 7.04 -8.96
C PHE A 333 -17.21 6.39 -10.09
N VAL A 334 -16.62 6.29 -11.28
CA VAL A 334 -17.28 5.78 -12.48
C VAL A 334 -17.47 4.27 -12.40
N ASN A 335 -16.39 3.53 -12.11
CA ASN A 335 -16.38 2.06 -12.16
C ASN A 335 -15.77 1.41 -10.91
N ASP A 336 -15.15 2.19 -10.02
CA ASP A 336 -14.50 1.69 -8.81
C ASP A 336 -14.48 2.75 -7.68
N ARG A 337 -13.84 2.38 -6.56
CA ARG A 337 -13.66 3.26 -5.40
C ARG A 337 -12.42 4.14 -5.48
N GLN A 338 -11.52 3.94 -6.44
CA GLN A 338 -10.19 4.61 -6.48
C GLN A 338 -9.46 4.60 -5.13
N GLY A 339 -9.51 3.46 -4.42
CA GLY A 339 -8.91 3.31 -3.09
C GLY A 339 -9.66 3.99 -1.94
N TRP A 340 -10.83 4.59 -2.17
CA TRP A 340 -11.67 5.07 -1.07
C TRP A 340 -12.19 3.91 -0.22
N TYR A 341 -12.23 4.14 1.08
CA TYR A 341 -12.61 3.14 2.07
C TYR A 341 -13.38 3.75 3.25
N PHE A 342 -13.86 2.88 4.12
CA PHE A 342 -14.84 3.24 5.14
C PHE A 342 -14.40 2.77 6.53
N LYS A 343 -14.77 3.52 7.56
CA LYS A 343 -14.61 3.17 8.97
C LYS A 343 -15.95 3.28 9.66
N ARG A 344 -16.43 2.20 10.26
CA ARG A 344 -17.72 2.11 10.97
C ARG A 344 -18.93 2.53 10.12
N THR A 345 -18.79 2.34 8.81
CA THR A 345 -19.84 2.46 7.80
C THR A 345 -19.42 1.63 6.59
N ARG A 346 -20.28 1.56 5.58
CA ARG A 346 -20.04 0.85 4.33
C ARG A 346 -20.86 1.39 3.19
N ASP A 347 -20.46 1.02 1.97
CA ASP A 347 -21.27 1.24 0.78
C ASP A 347 -22.09 0.00 0.39
N LYS A 348 -22.69 0.05 -0.80
CA LYS A 348 -23.50 -1.05 -1.36
C LYS A 348 -22.69 -2.21 -1.94
N GLY A 349 -21.36 -2.14 -1.97
CA GLY A 349 -20.51 -3.15 -2.60
C GLY A 349 -20.28 -2.93 -4.09
N TYR A 350 -19.49 -3.82 -4.68
CA TYR A 350 -19.19 -3.88 -6.12
C TYR A 350 -20.33 -4.57 -6.91
N PRO A 351 -20.63 -4.17 -8.17
CA PRO A 351 -19.94 -3.16 -8.99
C PRO A 351 -20.31 -1.71 -8.65
N ILE A 352 -19.33 -0.82 -8.77
CA ILE A 352 -19.55 0.63 -8.70
C ILE A 352 -20.05 1.12 -10.05
N GLN A 353 -21.10 1.94 -10.03
CA GLN A 353 -21.77 2.45 -11.23
C GLN A 353 -22.02 3.95 -11.10
N ASN A 354 -21.05 4.76 -11.51
CA ASN A 354 -21.06 6.22 -11.50
C ASN A 354 -21.13 6.90 -10.13
N GLU A 355 -21.29 6.16 -9.02
CA GLU A 355 -21.32 6.72 -7.67
C GLU A 355 -20.95 5.67 -6.61
N LEU A 356 -20.39 6.12 -5.49
CA LEU A 356 -20.40 5.36 -4.24
C LEU A 356 -21.73 5.60 -3.53
N ASN A 357 -22.43 4.52 -3.16
CA ASN A 357 -23.68 4.59 -2.44
C ASN A 357 -23.45 4.15 -0.98
N VAL A 358 -23.16 5.12 -0.13
CA VAL A 358 -22.63 4.95 1.22
C VAL A 358 -23.72 5.14 2.27
N ARG A 359 -23.78 4.25 3.25
CA ARG A 359 -24.57 4.45 4.47
C ARG A 359 -24.05 5.68 5.20
N TRP A 360 -24.85 6.72 5.29
CA TRP A 360 -24.42 7.97 5.91
C TRP A 360 -24.72 7.97 7.41
N TYR A 361 -24.24 6.94 8.11
CA TYR A 361 -24.41 6.72 9.54
C TYR A 361 -23.42 5.70 10.09
N ARG A 362 -23.31 5.64 11.42
CA ARG A 362 -22.49 4.66 12.15
C ARG A 362 -23.16 3.29 12.18
N ASP A 363 -22.44 2.24 11.83
CA ASP A 363 -22.92 0.86 11.98
C ASP A 363 -23.17 0.47 13.46
N ASP A 364 -22.45 1.12 14.39
CA ASP A 364 -22.69 1.05 15.84
C ASP A 364 -22.89 2.47 16.41
N PRO A 365 -24.09 2.85 16.88
CA PRO A 365 -24.33 4.17 17.45
C PRO A 365 -23.53 4.50 18.72
N ALA A 366 -22.93 3.51 19.39
CA ALA A 366 -22.12 3.71 20.59
C ALA A 366 -20.72 4.29 20.29
N VAL A 367 -20.23 4.17 19.05
CA VAL A 367 -18.94 4.74 18.66
C VAL A 367 -19.09 6.23 18.30
N PRO A 368 -18.05 7.07 18.48
CA PRO A 368 -18.19 8.52 18.35
C PRO A 368 -18.39 9.02 16.90
N SER A 369 -17.93 8.28 15.89
CA SER A 369 -17.97 8.71 14.49
C SER A 369 -17.79 7.55 13.51
N PHE A 370 -18.30 7.73 12.29
CA PHE A 370 -17.97 6.96 11.09
C PHE A 370 -17.16 7.83 10.13
N ARG A 371 -16.49 7.25 9.12
CA ARG A 371 -15.81 8.04 8.08
C ARG A 371 -15.82 7.38 6.71
N VAL A 372 -15.92 8.23 5.68
CA VAL A 372 -15.73 7.92 4.26
C VAL A 372 -14.42 8.58 3.82
N MET A 373 -13.39 7.81 3.47
CA MET A 373 -12.01 8.31 3.40
C MET A 373 -11.38 8.06 2.04
N SER A 374 -10.60 9.04 1.56
CA SER A 374 -9.73 8.87 0.40
C SER A 374 -8.60 7.87 0.70
N PRO A 375 -7.91 7.30 -0.30
CA PRO A 375 -6.61 6.69 -0.05
C PRO A 375 -5.63 7.75 0.50
N MET A 376 -4.52 7.28 1.09
CA MET A 376 -3.41 8.18 1.41
C MET A 376 -2.83 8.77 0.11
N SER A 377 -2.41 10.02 0.17
CA SER A 377 -1.87 10.78 -0.95
C SER A 377 -0.88 11.83 -0.45
N PHE A 378 -0.40 12.68 -1.34
CA PHE A 378 0.38 13.87 -0.97
C PHE A 378 -0.08 15.06 -1.81
N TRP A 379 -0.69 16.05 -1.16
CA TRP A 379 -1.06 17.32 -1.80
C TRP A 379 -0.47 18.48 -1.03
N GLN A 380 0.05 19.47 -1.74
CA GLN A 380 0.32 20.77 -1.12
C GLN A 380 -1.01 21.51 -0.98
N ALA A 381 -1.36 21.94 0.22
CA ALA A 381 -2.59 22.67 0.52
C ALA A 381 -2.79 23.87 -0.43
N ALA A 382 -1.70 24.57 -0.78
CA ALA A 382 -1.71 25.69 -1.72
C ALA A 382 -2.17 25.33 -3.14
N ASN A 383 -2.01 24.07 -3.55
CA ASN A 383 -2.48 23.58 -4.86
C ASN A 383 -3.97 23.17 -4.83
N VAL A 384 -4.58 23.15 -3.64
CA VAL A 384 -5.99 22.80 -3.43
C VAL A 384 -6.67 23.97 -2.72
N PRO A 385 -6.92 25.10 -3.43
CA PRO A 385 -7.59 26.27 -2.85
C PRO A 385 -9.11 26.05 -2.71
N LYS A 386 -9.65 25.07 -3.44
CA LYS A 386 -11.04 24.65 -3.38
C LYS A 386 -11.15 23.13 -3.47
N LEU A 387 -12.21 22.59 -2.89
CA LEU A 387 -12.69 21.23 -3.11
C LEU A 387 -14.14 21.25 -3.60
N TYR A 388 -14.43 20.39 -4.57
CA TYR A 388 -15.75 20.17 -5.12
C TYR A 388 -16.18 18.74 -4.80
N ILE A 389 -17.29 18.61 -4.09
CA ILE A 389 -17.89 17.33 -3.74
C ILE A 389 -19.20 17.20 -4.52
N GLN A 390 -19.24 16.34 -5.53
CA GLN A 390 -20.49 16.05 -6.23
C GLN A 390 -21.22 14.93 -5.51
N ALA A 391 -22.26 15.27 -4.78
CA ALA A 391 -22.95 14.33 -3.90
C ALA A 391 -24.46 14.59 -3.80
N ALA A 392 -25.21 13.55 -3.48
CA ALA A 392 -26.60 13.59 -3.07
C ALA A 392 -26.72 13.04 -1.65
N PHE A 393 -27.09 13.89 -0.71
CA PHE A 393 -27.36 13.50 0.67
C PHE A 393 -28.86 13.28 0.84
N GLN A 394 -29.26 12.12 1.36
CA GLN A 394 -30.63 11.84 1.79
C GLN A 394 -30.60 11.74 3.32
N THR A 395 -30.97 12.83 3.99
CA THR A 395 -30.85 12.95 5.47
C THR A 395 -31.67 14.14 5.97
N LYS A 396 -31.94 14.20 7.28
CA LYS A 396 -32.46 15.43 7.92
C LYS A 396 -31.34 16.37 8.37
N ALA A 397 -30.08 15.92 8.34
CA ALA A 397 -28.93 16.77 8.64
C ALA A 397 -28.81 17.92 7.64
N THR A 398 -28.37 19.07 8.13
CA THR A 398 -28.18 20.29 7.33
C THR A 398 -26.70 20.58 7.08
N ARG A 399 -25.81 19.79 7.71
CA ARG A 399 -24.35 19.93 7.58
C ARG A 399 -23.68 18.57 7.46
N ALA A 400 -22.61 18.52 6.68
CA ALA A 400 -21.61 17.46 6.68
C ALA A 400 -20.25 18.04 7.08
N ARG A 401 -19.30 17.18 7.40
CA ARG A 401 -17.95 17.55 7.83
C ARG A 401 -16.91 17.01 6.87
N LEU A 402 -16.07 17.89 6.35
CA LEU A 402 -14.78 17.56 5.74
C LEU A 402 -13.75 17.44 6.87
N VAL A 403 -12.98 16.36 6.89
CA VAL A 403 -11.81 16.17 7.76
C VAL A 403 -10.58 15.92 6.89
N TRP A 404 -9.39 16.27 7.40
CA TRP A 404 -8.14 15.97 6.70
C TRP A 404 -7.04 15.54 7.65
N ARG A 405 -6.07 14.81 7.10
CA ARG A 405 -4.83 14.43 7.78
C ARG A 405 -3.67 15.24 7.26
N LYS A 406 -2.76 15.56 8.17
CA LYS A 406 -1.43 16.05 7.88
C LYS A 406 -0.41 14.90 7.93
N PRO A 407 0.81 15.13 7.42
CA PRO A 407 1.95 14.25 7.67
C PRO A 407 2.13 13.99 9.18
N ASP A 408 2.68 12.82 9.51
CA ASP A 408 2.96 12.35 10.88
C ASP A 408 1.73 12.08 11.77
N GLU A 409 0.51 12.39 11.32
CA GLU A 409 -0.71 12.04 12.05
C GLU A 409 -1.10 10.59 11.79
N ASN A 410 -1.23 9.79 12.85
CA ASN A 410 -1.51 8.36 12.74
C ASN A 410 -2.96 8.04 12.33
N ASP A 411 -3.90 8.93 12.61
CA ASP A 411 -5.31 8.90 12.20
C ASP A 411 -5.79 10.36 11.99
N PHE A 412 -7.00 10.61 11.47
CA PHE A 412 -7.54 11.96 11.46
C PHE A 412 -7.83 12.43 12.88
N MET A 413 -7.39 13.65 13.15
CA MET A 413 -7.58 14.34 14.42
C MET A 413 -8.90 15.12 14.39
N ASP A 414 -9.91 14.68 15.15
CA ASP A 414 -11.20 15.37 15.25
C ASP A 414 -11.13 16.59 16.20
N MET A 415 -10.29 17.58 15.86
CA MET A 415 -10.05 18.78 16.68
C MET A 415 -10.13 20.07 15.85
N PRO A 416 -10.33 21.25 16.48
CA PRO A 416 -10.33 22.52 15.76
C PRO A 416 -9.08 22.69 14.87
N GLY A 417 -9.26 23.13 13.63
CA GLY A 417 -8.18 23.25 12.65
C GLY A 417 -7.84 21.95 11.88
N ARG A 418 -8.67 20.91 12.00
CA ARG A 418 -8.56 19.65 11.22
C ARG A 418 -9.86 19.20 10.57
N TYR A 419 -10.87 20.05 10.63
CA TYR A 419 -12.14 19.83 9.97
C TYR A 419 -12.78 21.15 9.56
N ALA A 420 -13.73 21.05 8.64
CA ALA A 420 -14.65 22.11 8.27
C ALA A 420 -16.04 21.53 8.06
N ASP A 421 -17.03 22.16 8.71
CA ASP A 421 -18.44 21.83 8.46
C ASP A 421 -18.91 22.65 7.25
N PHE A 422 -19.64 22.01 6.35
CA PHE A 422 -20.22 22.67 5.18
C PHE A 422 -21.71 22.35 5.08
N PRO A 423 -22.52 23.30 4.56
CA PRO A 423 -23.96 23.09 4.44
C PRO A 423 -24.26 22.02 3.39
N ILE A 424 -25.26 21.18 3.66
CA ILE A 424 -25.80 20.19 2.74
C ILE A 424 -27.31 20.32 2.61
N ILE A 425 -27.87 19.82 1.50
CA ILE A 425 -29.31 19.69 1.32
C ILE A 425 -29.63 18.19 1.28
N GLY A 426 -30.43 17.75 2.25
CA GLY A 426 -30.72 16.33 2.53
C GLY A 426 -31.88 15.72 1.74
N ASP A 427 -32.21 16.25 0.56
CA ASP A 427 -33.36 15.84 -0.26
C ASP A 427 -33.07 14.73 -1.29
N GLY A 428 -31.86 14.16 -1.23
CA GLY A 428 -31.43 13.09 -2.12
C GLY A 428 -31.07 13.54 -3.52
N GLN A 429 -31.02 14.84 -3.84
CA GLN A 429 -30.62 15.33 -5.16
C GLN A 429 -29.12 15.62 -5.26
N PHE A 430 -28.53 15.34 -6.43
CA PHE A 430 -27.13 15.62 -6.70
C PHE A 430 -26.85 17.11 -6.77
N ARG A 431 -25.81 17.53 -6.05
CA ARG A 431 -25.29 18.90 -6.05
C ARG A 431 -23.78 18.87 -6.04
N THR A 432 -23.18 19.98 -6.45
CA THR A 432 -21.76 20.25 -6.23
C THR A 432 -21.63 21.15 -5.01
N TYR A 433 -21.05 20.61 -3.94
CA TYR A 433 -20.70 21.38 -2.74
C TYR A 433 -19.27 21.90 -2.92
N GLU A 434 -19.13 23.23 -2.99
CA GLU A 434 -17.83 23.90 -3.06
C GLU A 434 -17.37 24.25 -1.64
N ILE A 435 -16.15 23.84 -1.30
CA ILE A 435 -15.49 24.19 -0.03
C ILE A 435 -14.26 25.02 -0.38
N ASN A 436 -14.23 26.28 0.08
CA ASN A 436 -13.06 27.14 -0.07
C ASN A 436 -12.01 26.79 0.99
N THR A 437 -11.14 25.84 0.67
CA THR A 437 -10.11 25.32 1.57
C THR A 437 -9.02 26.34 1.90
N SER A 438 -8.78 27.33 1.03
CA SER A 438 -7.79 28.39 1.27
C SER A 438 -8.10 29.27 2.50
N GLN A 439 -9.35 29.28 2.97
CA GLN A 439 -9.80 30.03 4.14
C GLN A 439 -9.91 29.18 5.41
N LEU A 440 -9.66 27.87 5.31
CA LEU A 440 -9.80 26.96 6.44
C LEU A 440 -8.55 27.01 7.31
N SER A 441 -8.75 27.26 8.60
CA SER A 441 -7.69 27.13 9.59
C SER A 441 -7.14 25.70 9.58
N GLY A 442 -5.81 25.57 9.50
CA GLY A 442 -5.11 24.30 9.48
C GLY A 442 -5.13 23.56 8.14
N TRP A 443 -5.68 24.14 7.07
CA TRP A 443 -5.46 23.69 5.69
C TRP A 443 -4.19 24.35 5.14
N ASP A 444 -3.03 23.87 5.60
CA ASP A 444 -1.71 24.40 5.25
C ASP A 444 -0.71 23.25 5.11
N GLY A 445 0.43 23.54 4.47
CA GLY A 445 1.50 22.57 4.25
C GLY A 445 1.03 21.39 3.39
N ALA A 446 1.47 20.18 3.76
CA ALA A 446 1.04 18.96 3.08
C ALA A 446 -0.25 18.40 3.71
N ILE A 447 -1.13 17.91 2.85
CA ILE A 447 -2.34 17.16 3.20
C ILE A 447 -2.18 15.74 2.66
N THR A 448 -2.36 14.75 3.53
CA THR A 448 -2.06 13.34 3.22
C THR A 448 -3.30 12.47 3.05
N GLN A 449 -4.47 12.96 3.46
CA GLN A 449 -5.73 12.25 3.31
C GLN A 449 -6.90 13.22 3.56
N ILE A 450 -8.03 12.98 2.91
CA ILE A 450 -9.30 13.64 3.24
C ILE A 450 -10.38 12.61 3.58
N GLY A 451 -11.37 13.04 4.33
CA GLY A 451 -12.52 12.22 4.65
C GLY A 451 -13.78 13.04 4.88
N LEU A 452 -14.92 12.37 4.81
CA LEU A 452 -16.25 12.92 5.04
C LEU A 452 -16.91 12.19 6.22
N THR A 453 -17.58 12.95 7.07
CA THR A 453 -18.32 12.44 8.24
C THR A 453 -19.47 13.38 8.63
N SER A 454 -20.27 12.99 9.62
CA SER A 454 -21.29 13.83 10.24
C SER A 454 -20.70 14.64 11.42
N PRO A 455 -21.00 15.95 11.54
CA PRO A 455 -20.70 16.70 12.75
C PRO A 455 -21.43 16.11 13.98
N PRO A 456 -20.86 16.19 15.20
CA PRO A 456 -21.47 15.64 16.41
C PRO A 456 -22.91 16.12 16.69
N ASP A 457 -23.23 17.37 16.37
CA ASP A 457 -24.56 17.95 16.55
C ASP A 457 -25.57 17.57 15.45
N GLN A 458 -25.18 16.72 14.50
CA GLN A 458 -26.04 16.21 13.43
C GLN A 458 -26.28 14.68 13.57
N LEU A 459 -25.67 14.01 14.56
CA LEU A 459 -25.71 12.56 14.71
C LEU A 459 -27.14 12.01 14.92
N GLN A 460 -28.04 12.79 15.50
CA GLN A 460 -29.44 12.41 15.68
C GLN A 460 -30.21 12.21 14.36
N PHE A 461 -29.66 12.66 13.23
CA PHE A 461 -30.28 12.52 11.91
C PHE A 461 -29.75 11.33 11.11
N GLU A 462 -28.85 10.53 11.67
CA GLU A 462 -28.16 9.43 10.98
C GLU A 462 -29.08 8.27 10.56
N THR A 463 -30.10 7.93 11.35
CA THR A 463 -30.94 6.75 11.07
C THR A 463 -31.58 6.81 9.68
N GLY A 464 -31.24 5.84 8.82
CA GLY A 464 -31.73 5.74 7.45
C GLY A 464 -31.09 6.73 6.46
N SER A 465 -30.07 7.48 6.88
CA SER A 465 -29.38 8.45 6.03
C SER A 465 -28.49 7.78 4.98
N ASN A 466 -28.39 8.40 3.82
CA ASN A 466 -27.60 7.89 2.70
C ASN A 466 -26.83 8.99 1.99
N LEU A 467 -25.60 8.66 1.55
CA LEU A 467 -24.77 9.51 0.70
C LEU A 467 -24.58 8.78 -0.63
N ARG A 468 -24.94 9.44 -1.74
CA ARG A 468 -24.45 9.05 -3.07
C ARG A 468 -23.36 10.03 -3.49
N LEU A 469 -22.16 9.53 -3.73
CA LEU A 469 -20.98 10.34 -4.01
C LEU A 469 -20.44 10.02 -5.41
N ARG A 470 -20.43 11.02 -6.30
CA ARG A 470 -19.92 10.89 -7.68
C ARG A 470 -18.46 11.28 -7.82
N SER A 471 -18.05 12.33 -7.13
CA SER A 471 -16.68 12.83 -7.23
C SER A 471 -16.25 13.65 -6.02
N VAL A 472 -14.93 13.68 -5.79
CA VAL A 472 -14.25 14.61 -4.89
C VAL A 472 -13.02 15.13 -5.62
N THR A 473 -13.06 16.39 -6.05
CA THR A 473 -12.06 16.97 -6.95
C THR A 473 -11.59 18.35 -6.47
N SER A 474 -10.38 18.73 -6.89
CA SER A 474 -9.81 20.08 -6.69
C SER A 474 -10.16 21.06 -7.82
N THR A 475 -10.68 20.53 -8.93
CA THR A 475 -11.16 21.26 -10.10
C THR A 475 -12.62 20.87 -10.38
N ASN A 476 -13.44 21.83 -10.81
CA ASN A 476 -14.87 21.64 -11.07
C ASN A 476 -15.10 20.83 -12.35
#